data_AF-A0A178MH93-F1
#
_entry.id   AF-A0A178MH93-F1
#
_cell.length_a   1.000
_cell.length_b   1.000
_cell.length_c   1.000
_cell.angle_alpha   90.00
_cell.angle_beta   90.00
_cell.angle_gamma   90.00
#
_symmetry.space_group_name_H-M   'P 1'
#
loop_
_entity.id
_entity.type
_entity.pdbx_description
1 polymer ?
#
loop_
_entity_poly.entity_id
_entity_poly.type
_entity_poly.pdbx_seq_one_letter_code
_entity_poly.pdbx_strand_id
1 'polypeptide(L)'
;MTTTLEGSHFPGRHWHRLDDGRVQCDVCPRECRLHDGQRGLCFVRAAWDGAMVLTTYGRSSGFCIDPIEKKPLNHFLPGTPVLSFGTAGCNLTCKFCQKILADDY
;
A
#
# COMPACT_ATOMS: atom_id res chain seq x y z
N MET A 1 0.86 -19.33 -11.93
CA MET A 1 0.89 -19.44 -10.45
C MET A 1 0.05 -18.29 -9.93
N THR A 2 -1.20 -18.56 -9.59
CA THR A 2 -2.13 -17.57 -9.03
C THR A 2 -1.64 -17.26 -7.62
N THR A 3 -1.15 -16.05 -7.39
CA THR A 3 -0.72 -15.59 -6.06
C THR A 3 -1.94 -15.61 -5.15
N THR A 4 -2.08 -16.65 -4.34
CA THR A 4 -3.13 -16.76 -3.32
C THR A 4 -3.02 -15.52 -2.42
N LEU A 5 -4.13 -14.81 -2.23
CA LEU A 5 -4.18 -13.62 -1.39
C LEU A 5 -4.10 -14.03 0.08
N GLU A 6 -2.88 -14.17 0.61
CA GLU A 6 -2.64 -14.35 2.04
C GLU A 6 -2.62 -12.97 2.74
N GLY A 7 -3.71 -12.61 3.42
CA GLY A 7 -3.81 -11.34 4.14
C GLY A 7 -5.20 -11.06 4.72
N SER A 8 -5.32 -9.95 5.46
CA SER A 8 -6.63 -9.43 5.86
C SER A 8 -7.41 -9.02 4.61
N HIS A 9 -8.68 -9.38 4.49
CA HIS A 9 -9.56 -8.86 3.43
C HIS A 9 -10.46 -7.76 4.00
N PHE A 10 -9.84 -6.69 4.51
CA PHE A 10 -10.63 -5.58 5.04
C PHE A 10 -11.30 -4.83 3.88
N PRO A 11 -12.60 -4.48 3.97
CA PRO A 11 -13.30 -3.80 2.89
C PRO A 11 -12.60 -2.49 2.46
N GLY A 12 -12.22 -2.42 1.18
CA GLY A 12 -11.64 -1.23 0.57
C GLY A 12 -12.72 -0.19 0.23
N ARG A 13 -12.35 1.09 0.30
CA ARG A 13 -13.19 2.23 -0.11
C ARG A 13 -12.64 2.91 -1.36
N HIS A 14 -13.47 3.70 -2.04
CA HIS A 14 -13.12 4.50 -3.23
C HIS A 14 -12.65 3.62 -4.40
N TRP A 15 -13.62 2.91 -4.96
CA TRP A 15 -13.48 2.03 -6.11
C TRP A 15 -14.86 1.87 -6.76
N HIS A 16 -14.89 1.42 -8.01
CA HIS A 16 -16.10 1.03 -8.70
C HIS A 16 -15.89 -0.22 -9.54
N ARG A 17 -16.99 -0.89 -9.89
CA ARG A 17 -16.97 -2.02 -10.83
C ARG A 17 -17.04 -1.46 -12.25
N LEU A 18 -16.27 -2.07 -13.13
CA LEU A 18 -16.34 -1.84 -14.56
C LEU A 18 -17.32 -2.83 -15.19
N ASP A 19 -17.87 -2.47 -16.35
CA ASP A 19 -18.84 -3.29 -17.09
C ASP A 19 -18.26 -4.65 -17.52
N ASP A 20 -16.93 -4.75 -17.64
CA ASP A 20 -16.20 -5.98 -17.96
C ASP A 20 -15.97 -6.91 -16.75
N GLY A 21 -16.52 -6.55 -15.58
CA GLY A 21 -16.40 -7.33 -14.34
C GLY A 21 -15.14 -7.04 -13.53
N ARG A 22 -14.24 -6.17 -13.99
CA ARG A 22 -13.06 -5.74 -13.22
C ARG A 22 -13.43 -4.73 -12.13
N VAL A 23 -12.51 -4.57 -11.19
CA VAL A 23 -12.59 -3.53 -10.16
C VAL A 23 -11.58 -2.43 -10.45
N GLN A 24 -12.02 -1.18 -10.51
CA GLN A 24 -11.14 -0.02 -10.65
C GLN A 24 -10.98 0.71 -9.31
N CYS A 25 -9.73 1.01 -8.94
CA CYS A 25 -9.39 1.81 -7.76
C CYS A 25 -9.25 3.29 -8.10
N ASP A 26 -9.92 4.18 -7.36
CA ASP A 26 -9.97 5.62 -7.67
C ASP A 26 -9.15 6.49 -6.71
N VAL A 27 -8.30 5.87 -5.87
CA VAL A 27 -7.57 6.58 -4.80
C VAL A 27 -6.33 7.30 -5.28
N CYS A 28 -5.64 6.75 -6.27
CA CYS A 28 -4.38 7.28 -6.75
C CYS A 28 -4.45 7.45 -8.27
N PRO A 29 -3.62 8.32 -8.87
CA PRO A 29 -3.69 8.65 -10.29
C PRO A 29 -3.34 7.48 -11.23
N ARG A 30 -3.11 6.28 -10.69
CA ARG A 30 -2.84 5.08 -11.50
C ARG A 30 -4.10 4.34 -11.93
N GLU A 31 -5.23 4.61 -11.29
CA GLU A 31 -6.54 4.06 -11.65
C GLU A 31 -6.51 2.55 -11.95
N CYS A 32 -5.88 1.79 -11.04
CA CYS A 32 -5.61 0.37 -11.29
C CYS A 32 -6.91 -0.39 -11.55
N ARG A 33 -7.00 -1.04 -12.71
CA ARG A 33 -8.10 -1.94 -13.12
C ARG A 33 -7.67 -3.38 -12.87
N LEU A 34 -8.29 -4.03 -11.90
CA LEU A 34 -7.87 -5.31 -11.35
C LEU A 34 -8.85 -6.41 -11.74
N HIS A 35 -8.30 -7.54 -12.18
CA HIS A 35 -9.03 -8.80 -12.24
C HIS A 35 -9.20 -9.37 -10.83
N ASP A 36 -10.21 -10.23 -10.65
CA ASP A 36 -10.40 -10.91 -9.38
C ASP A 36 -9.15 -11.73 -9.00
N GLY A 37 -8.72 -11.61 -7.74
CA GLY A 37 -7.46 -12.17 -7.24
C GLY A 37 -6.22 -11.32 -7.53
N GLN A 38 -6.32 -10.23 -8.30
CA GLN A 38 -5.18 -9.39 -8.65
C GLN A 38 -4.92 -8.28 -7.61
N ARG A 39 -3.65 -8.00 -7.35
CA ARG A 39 -3.20 -6.85 -6.54
C ARG A 39 -2.91 -5.64 -7.43
N GLY A 40 -3.20 -4.45 -6.90
CA GLY A 40 -2.78 -3.19 -7.50
C GLY A 40 -1.28 -2.95 -7.33
N LEU A 41 -0.74 -1.97 -8.07
CA LEU A 41 0.69 -1.65 -8.04
C LEU A 41 1.19 -1.29 -6.63
N CYS A 42 0.30 -0.72 -5.80
CA CYS A 42 0.64 -0.37 -4.44
C CYS A 42 0.77 -1.57 -3.48
N PHE A 43 0.42 -2.78 -3.92
CA PHE A 43 0.41 -4.04 -3.17
C PHE A 43 -0.50 -4.11 -1.92
N VAL A 44 -1.03 -2.97 -1.47
CA VAL A 44 -1.95 -2.85 -0.32
C VAL A 44 -3.43 -3.02 -0.67
N ARG A 45 -3.76 -2.95 -1.96
CA ARG A 45 -5.13 -3.07 -2.49
C ARG A 45 -5.20 -4.22 -3.47
N ALA A 46 -6.24 -5.05 -3.35
CA ALA A 46 -6.50 -6.17 -4.25
C ALA A 46 -7.98 -6.23 -4.62
N ALA A 47 -8.30 -6.88 -5.72
CA ALA A 47 -9.66 -7.29 -6.04
C ALA A 47 -9.90 -8.71 -5.50
N TRP A 48 -11.00 -8.88 -4.76
CA TRP A 48 -11.44 -10.16 -4.22
C TRP A 48 -12.95 -10.22 -4.21
N ASP A 49 -13.51 -11.30 -4.77
CA ASP A 49 -14.95 -11.54 -4.88
C ASP A 49 -15.70 -10.34 -5.51
N GLY A 50 -15.09 -9.75 -6.55
CA GLY A 50 -15.65 -8.60 -7.26
C GLY A 50 -15.66 -7.29 -6.46
N ALA A 51 -14.94 -7.22 -5.33
CA ALA A 51 -14.80 -6.03 -4.51
C ALA A 51 -13.33 -5.64 -4.26
N MET A 52 -13.08 -4.38 -3.92
CA MET A 52 -11.76 -3.96 -3.44
C MET A 52 -11.55 -4.33 -1.98
N VAL A 53 -10.41 -4.93 -1.67
CA VAL A 53 -9.98 -5.25 -0.30
C VAL A 53 -8.59 -4.67 0.01
N LEU A 54 -8.33 -4.41 1.29
CA LEU A 54 -7.03 -3.98 1.81
C LEU A 54 -6.26 -5.15 2.41
N THR A 55 -5.14 -5.52 1.81
CA THR A 55 -4.33 -6.70 2.17
C THR A 55 -3.44 -6.50 3.39
N THR A 56 -3.16 -5.23 3.74
CA THR A 56 -2.26 -4.83 4.84
C THR A 56 -2.97 -4.09 5.97
N TYR A 57 -4.30 -4.15 6.04
CA TYR A 57 -5.05 -3.45 7.08
C TYR A 57 -4.64 -3.96 8.47
N GLY A 58 -4.29 -3.03 9.37
CA GLY A 58 -3.79 -3.35 10.71
C GLY A 58 -2.38 -3.95 10.75
N ARG A 59 -1.69 -4.08 9.62
CA ARG A 59 -0.34 -4.66 9.54
C ARG A 59 0.71 -3.57 9.31
N SER A 60 1.49 -3.27 10.35
CA SER A 60 2.64 -2.37 10.24
C SER A 60 3.84 -3.10 9.66
N SER A 61 4.58 -2.47 8.74
CA SER A 61 5.84 -3.01 8.22
C SER A 61 7.05 -2.62 9.07
N GLY A 62 6.83 -1.87 10.15
CA GLY A 62 7.86 -1.51 11.11
C GLY A 62 7.71 -0.09 11.64
N PHE A 63 8.05 0.07 12.92
CA PHE A 63 8.09 1.33 13.63
C PHE A 63 9.50 1.60 14.15
N CYS A 64 9.92 2.85 14.14
CA CYS A 64 11.22 3.26 14.64
C CYS A 64 11.16 4.72 15.11
N ILE A 65 11.90 5.02 16.18
CA ILE A 65 12.17 6.40 16.59
C ILE A 65 13.51 6.75 15.94
N ASP A 66 13.46 7.64 14.96
CA ASP A 66 14.64 8.12 14.24
C ASP A 66 14.80 9.63 14.48
N PRO A 67 16.00 10.19 14.30
CA PRO A 67 16.16 11.64 14.21
C PRO A 67 15.40 12.21 13.00
N ILE A 68 14.87 13.42 13.13
CA ILE A 68 14.06 14.09 12.09
C ILE A 68 14.79 14.25 10.76
N GLU A 69 16.13 14.28 10.79
CA GLU A 69 17.03 14.40 9.63
C GLU A 69 16.92 13.22 8.66
N LYS A 70 16.35 12.08 9.09
CA LYS A 70 16.05 10.95 8.20
C LYS A 70 14.87 11.24 7.28
N LYS A 71 14.04 12.23 7.60
CA LYS A 71 12.89 12.65 6.79
C LYS A 71 13.34 13.70 5.77
N PRO A 72 12.69 13.76 4.59
CA PRO A 72 13.02 14.74 3.55
C PRO A 72 12.48 16.14 3.92
N LEU A 73 12.92 16.69 5.05
CA LEU A 73 12.55 18.01 5.57
C LEU A 73 13.81 18.86 5.78
N ASN A 74 13.87 20.06 5.22
CA ASN A 74 15.01 20.95 5.38
C ASN A 74 14.88 21.79 6.65
N HIS A 75 15.90 21.73 7.52
CA HIS A 75 16.02 22.54 8.74
C HIS A 75 14.76 22.56 9.63
N PHE A 76 14.09 21.41 9.72
CA PHE A 76 12.87 21.26 10.51
C PHE A 76 13.22 20.57 11.84
N LEU A 77 13.19 21.33 12.94
CA LEU A 77 13.42 20.86 14.32
C LEU A 77 14.67 19.97 14.52
N PRO A 78 15.89 20.46 14.20
CA PRO A 78 17.11 19.63 14.24
C PRO A 78 17.34 18.92 15.58
N GLY A 79 17.78 17.66 15.50
CA GLY A 79 18.10 16.82 16.67
C GLY A 79 16.89 16.25 17.40
N THR A 80 15.65 16.55 16.97
CA THR A 80 14.45 16.02 17.62
C THR A 80 14.12 14.61 17.15
N PRO A 81 13.60 13.74 18.04
CA PRO A 81 13.13 12.42 17.68
C PRO A 81 11.79 12.49 16.95
N VAL A 82 11.61 11.66 15.92
CA VAL A 82 10.35 11.46 15.20
C VAL A 82 9.94 10.00 15.21
N LEU A 83 8.67 9.75 15.54
CA LEU A 83 8.07 8.42 15.41
C LEU A 83 7.76 8.15 13.94
N SER A 84 8.42 7.14 13.39
CA SER A 84 8.20 6.64 12.04
C SER A 84 7.40 5.36 12.09
N PHE A 85 6.18 5.37 11.56
CA PHE A 85 5.29 4.21 11.47
C PHE A 85 4.65 4.17 10.08
N GLY A 86 4.47 2.98 9.51
CA GLY A 86 3.81 2.84 8.22
C GLY A 86 3.55 1.39 7.84
N THR A 87 2.70 1.21 6.83
CA THR A 87 2.44 -0.08 6.19
C THR A 87 3.34 -0.25 4.97
N ALA A 88 3.56 -1.49 4.53
CA ALA A 88 4.29 -1.74 3.29
C ALA A 88 3.39 -1.43 2.09
N GLY A 89 3.83 -0.49 1.23
CA GLY A 89 3.15 -0.16 -0.02
C GLY A 89 3.02 1.33 -0.30
N CYS A 90 3.10 1.69 -1.58
CA CYS A 90 3.04 3.07 -2.06
C CYS A 90 2.52 3.09 -3.51
N ASN A 91 1.92 4.19 -3.95
CA ASN A 91 1.57 4.40 -5.37
C ASN A 91 2.80 4.70 -6.26
N LEU A 92 4.00 4.80 -5.67
CA LEU A 92 5.28 5.05 -6.33
C LEU A 92 6.20 3.82 -6.21
N THR A 93 7.06 3.62 -7.22
CA THR A 93 8.04 2.53 -7.30
C THR A 93 9.46 3.07 -7.15
N CYS A 94 9.77 3.65 -5.98
CA CYS A 94 11.05 4.30 -5.73
C CYS A 94 12.19 3.28 -5.59
N LYS A 95 13.33 3.50 -6.26
CA LYS A 95 14.53 2.64 -6.15
C LYS A 95 15.13 2.60 -4.74
N PHE A 96 14.96 3.66 -3.95
CA PHE A 96 15.49 3.80 -2.59
C PHE A 96 14.36 3.84 -1.55
N CYS A 97 13.33 3.00 -1.75
CA CYS A 97 12.17 3.00 -0.87
C CYS A 97 12.52 2.46 0.52
N GLN A 98 12.37 3.30 1.56
CA GLN A 98 12.60 2.90 2.96
C GLN A 98 11.48 2.02 3.53
N LYS A 99 10.34 1.90 2.82
CA LYS A 99 9.13 1.19 3.27
C LYS A 99 8.54 0.35 2.12
N ILE A 100 9.39 -0.40 1.43
CA ILE A 100 8.94 -1.48 0.55
C ILE A 100 9.03 -2.78 1.36
N LEU A 101 7.93 -3.51 1.43
CA LEU A 101 8.00 -4.97 1.39
C LEU A 101 7.30 -5.34 0.09
N ALA A 102 8.09 -5.40 -0.98
CA ALA A 102 7.81 -6.31 -2.07
C ALA A 102 8.72 -7.50 -1.78
N ASP A 103 8.11 -8.64 -1.53
CA ASP A 103 8.72 -9.94 -1.25
C ASP A 103 9.32 -10.12 0.15
N ASP A 104 8.48 -10.56 1.09
CA ASP A 104 8.85 -11.60 2.07
C ASP A 104 7.59 -12.40 2.40
N TYR A 105 7.65 -13.69 2.03
CA TYR A 105 6.66 -14.80 1.99
C TYR A 105 5.76 -14.90 0.75
#